data_AF-A0A6P6BVP5-F1
#
_entry.id   AF-A0A6P6BVP5-F1
#
_cell.length_a   1.000
_cell.length_b   1.000
_cell.length_c   1.000
_cell.angle_alpha   90.00
_cell.angle_beta   90.00
_cell.angle_gamma   90.00
#
_symmetry.space_group_name_H-M   'P 1'
#
loop_
_entity.id
_entity.type
_entity.pdbx_description
1 polymer ?
#
loop_
_entity_poly.entity_id
_entity_poly.type
_entity_poly.pdbx_seq_one_letter_code
_entity_poly.pdbx_strand_id
1 'polypeptide(L)'
;MELAERFLLDALAYLECALGVLFSVLLEVVGLPYGRYTSPGSAWQLSATTAWVVQELPSLVVPLFVCVATAAERLCRWPNRVLLAMFVVHYIHRSLIFPFLIRGGKPTSWYVCVMAFVFCTYNGYLQSRYLSHYAVYADDWVTDPRFLTGFVLWLTGMLINIHSDGILRNLRQPGQTGYGIPRGGLFEYVSTANYFGEVLEWCGYGLASWSVQGAAFALFTFCVLLCRARQHHRWYLEKFEDYPKFRKIMIPFLF
;
A
#
# COMPACT_ATOMS: atom_id res chain seq x y z
N MET A 1 -8.94 -25.74 18.17
CA MET A 1 -7.95 -24.65 18.19
C MET A 1 -7.95 -23.89 16.86
N GLU A 2 -7.86 -24.58 15.71
CA GLU A 2 -7.89 -23.98 14.36
C GLU A 2 -9.14 -23.12 14.05
N LEU A 3 -10.33 -23.60 14.43
CA LEU A 3 -11.56 -22.84 14.17
C LEU A 3 -11.58 -21.49 14.92
N ALA A 4 -11.07 -21.47 16.16
CA ALA A 4 -11.00 -20.26 16.98
C ALA A 4 -10.01 -19.24 16.40
N GLU A 5 -8.87 -19.71 15.87
CA GLU A 5 -7.90 -18.83 15.22
C GLU A 5 -8.44 -18.28 13.89
N ARG A 6 -9.14 -19.09 13.09
CA ARG A 6 -9.79 -18.58 11.87
C ARG A 6 -10.79 -17.46 12.18
N PHE A 7 -11.63 -17.64 13.19
CA PHE A 7 -12.55 -16.58 13.63
C PHE A 7 -11.81 -15.34 14.11
N LEU A 8 -10.69 -15.50 14.81
CA LEU A 8 -9.83 -14.39 15.20
C LEU A 8 -9.30 -13.65 13.96
N LEU A 9 -8.81 -14.35 12.94
CA LEU A 9 -8.33 -13.71 11.70
C LEU A 9 -9.44 -12.94 10.98
N ASP A 10 -10.66 -13.48 10.92
CA ASP A 10 -11.80 -12.78 10.34
C ASP A 10 -12.16 -11.53 11.17
N ALA A 11 -12.18 -11.65 12.51
CA ALA A 11 -12.43 -10.53 13.40
C ALA A 11 -11.35 -9.42 13.28
N LEU A 12 -10.09 -9.82 13.12
CA LEU A 12 -9.00 -8.89 12.83
C LEU A 12 -9.25 -8.20 11.49
N ALA A 13 -9.58 -8.91 10.41
CA ALA A 13 -9.88 -8.28 9.12
C ALA A 13 -11.05 -7.27 9.21
N TYR A 14 -12.10 -7.56 9.96
CA TYR A 14 -13.17 -6.58 10.20
C TYR A 14 -12.71 -5.38 11.03
N LEU A 15 -11.83 -5.59 12.01
CA LEU A 15 -11.20 -4.50 12.74
C LEU A 15 -10.34 -3.62 11.81
N GLU A 16 -9.61 -4.21 10.87
CA GLU A 16 -8.85 -3.47 9.86
C GLU A 16 -9.76 -2.60 9.00
N CYS A 17 -10.90 -3.13 8.53
CA CYS A 17 -11.92 -2.34 7.83
C CYS A 17 -12.39 -1.14 8.66
N ALA A 18 -12.74 -1.39 9.93
CA ALA A 18 -13.23 -0.35 10.84
C ALA A 18 -12.16 0.72 11.11
N LEU A 19 -10.90 0.31 11.31
CA LEU A 19 -9.76 1.21 11.47
C LEU A 19 -9.48 2.01 10.20
N GLY A 20 -9.63 1.41 9.01
CA GLY A 20 -9.49 2.11 7.73
C GLY A 20 -10.48 3.26 7.59
N VAL A 21 -11.76 3.00 7.88
CA VAL A 21 -12.81 4.03 7.88
C VAL A 21 -12.55 5.08 8.97
N LEU A 22 -12.26 4.66 10.20
CA LEU A 22 -11.97 5.58 11.30
C LEU A 22 -10.78 6.49 10.98
N PHE A 23 -9.68 5.93 10.49
CA PHE A 23 -8.51 6.70 10.09
C PHE A 23 -8.83 7.62 8.92
N SER A 24 -9.63 7.22 7.92
CA SER A 24 -10.02 8.14 6.85
C SER A 24 -10.69 9.41 7.39
N VAL A 25 -11.61 9.26 8.35
CA VAL A 25 -12.29 10.40 9.00
C VAL A 25 -11.30 11.24 9.82
N LEU A 26 -10.47 10.59 10.65
CA LEU A 26 -9.49 11.29 11.48
C LEU A 26 -8.45 12.05 10.63
N LEU A 27 -8.01 11.46 9.52
CA LEU A 27 -7.03 12.06 8.62
C LEU A 27 -7.58 13.25 7.85
N GLU A 28 -8.89 13.31 7.59
CA GLU A 28 -9.54 14.50 7.03
C GLU A 28 -9.58 15.67 8.02
N VAL A 29 -9.72 15.37 9.32
CA VAL A 29 -9.78 16.38 10.37
C VAL A 29 -8.38 16.88 10.76
N VAL A 30 -7.42 15.96 10.94
CA VAL A 30 -6.11 16.27 11.55
C VAL A 30 -5.01 16.49 10.51
N GLY A 31 -5.12 15.88 9.33
CA GLY A 31 -4.02 15.81 8.35
C GLY A 31 -2.93 14.79 8.74
N LEU A 32 -2.21 14.23 7.75
CA LEU A 32 -1.08 13.32 7.99
C LEU A 32 0.23 14.12 8.13
N PRO A 33 0.94 14.14 9.29
CA PRO A 33 2.11 15.01 9.49
C PRO A 33 3.43 14.42 8.93
N TYR A 34 3.41 13.89 7.70
CA TYR A 34 4.56 13.27 7.06
C TYR A 34 4.75 13.76 5.61
N GLY A 35 6.01 13.88 5.19
CA GLY A 35 6.38 14.29 3.84
C GLY A 35 6.17 15.78 3.65
N ARG A 36 5.25 16.17 2.76
CA ARG A 36 4.99 17.60 2.46
C ARG A 36 4.37 18.36 3.63
N TYR A 37 3.78 17.63 4.58
CA TYR A 37 3.02 18.15 5.72
C TYR A 37 3.75 18.06 7.06
N THR A 38 5.06 17.73 7.06
CA THR A 38 5.85 17.66 8.30
C THR A 38 6.03 19.07 8.89
N SER A 39 5.58 19.26 10.14
CA SER A 39 5.84 20.49 10.90
C SER A 39 7.32 20.57 11.33
N PRO A 40 7.97 21.73 11.20
CA PRO A 40 9.32 21.95 11.72
C PRO A 40 9.25 22.02 13.26
N GLY A 41 9.67 20.97 13.96
CA GLY A 41 9.68 20.98 15.43
C GLY A 41 9.69 19.63 16.16
N SER A 42 9.50 18.49 15.47
CA SER A 42 9.61 17.19 16.14
C SER A 42 11.08 16.80 16.29
N ALA A 43 11.57 16.70 17.53
CA ALA A 43 12.96 16.33 17.86
C ALA A 43 13.32 14.87 17.46
N TRP A 44 12.33 14.07 17.07
CA TRP A 44 12.46 12.63 16.83
C TRP A 44 12.08 12.31 15.39
N GLN A 45 13.02 12.55 14.47
CA GLN A 45 12.84 12.29 13.03
C GLN A 45 13.87 11.27 12.54
N LEU A 46 13.41 10.39 11.65
CA LEU A 46 14.24 9.42 10.95
C LEU A 46 14.52 9.91 9.53
N SER A 47 15.66 9.49 8.97
CA SER A 47 15.90 9.66 7.54
C SER A 47 14.78 8.97 6.76
N ALA A 48 14.37 9.52 5.61
CA ALA A 48 13.30 8.94 4.81
C ALA A 48 13.59 7.48 4.45
N THR A 49 14.80 7.17 3.99
CA THR A 49 15.20 5.80 3.67
C THR A 49 15.11 4.87 4.87
N THR A 50 15.62 5.27 6.05
CA THR A 50 15.53 4.45 7.26
C THR A 50 14.08 4.19 7.66
N ALA A 51 13.25 5.23 7.68
CA ALA A 51 11.84 5.11 8.05
C ALA A 51 11.09 4.15 7.12
N TRP A 52 11.27 4.30 5.80
CA TRP A 52 10.62 3.44 4.81
C TRP A 52 11.11 1.99 4.86
N VAL A 53 12.41 1.73 5.07
CA VAL A 53 12.89 0.36 5.27
C VAL A 53 12.27 -0.23 6.54
N VAL A 54 12.41 0.46 7.67
CA VAL A 54 11.94 -0.06 8.96
C VAL A 54 10.44 -0.31 8.97
N GLN A 55 9.64 0.64 8.48
CA GLN A 55 8.19 0.53 8.58
C GLN A 55 7.59 -0.56 7.67
N GLU A 56 8.16 -0.79 6.47
CA GLU A 56 7.59 -1.71 5.48
C GLU A 56 8.14 -3.14 5.60
N LEU A 57 9.35 -3.30 6.16
CA LEU A 57 10.04 -4.59 6.27
C LEU A 57 9.22 -5.69 6.98
N PRO A 58 8.40 -5.41 8.01
CA PRO A 58 7.57 -6.44 8.63
C PRO A 58 6.60 -7.13 7.66
N SER A 59 6.04 -6.43 6.68
CA SER A 59 5.18 -7.04 5.67
C SER A 59 5.95 -7.92 4.67
N LEU A 60 7.28 -7.93 4.70
CA LEU A 60 8.09 -8.93 4.02
C LEU A 60 8.54 -10.04 4.97
N VAL A 61 9.06 -9.68 6.14
CA VAL A 61 9.68 -10.62 7.09
C VAL A 61 8.65 -11.51 7.76
N VAL A 62 7.50 -10.98 8.17
CA VAL A 62 6.47 -11.76 8.87
C VAL A 62 5.91 -12.86 7.96
N PRO A 63 5.51 -12.61 6.70
CA PRO A 63 5.09 -13.69 5.81
C PRO A 63 6.12 -14.79 5.63
N LEU A 64 7.39 -14.42 5.41
CA LEU A 64 8.48 -15.39 5.24
C LEU A 64 8.69 -16.21 6.52
N PHE A 65 8.67 -15.55 7.69
CA PHE A 65 8.77 -16.21 8.97
C PHE A 65 7.62 -17.19 9.20
N VAL A 66 6.37 -16.79 8.94
CA VAL A 66 5.20 -17.68 9.07
C VAL A 66 5.34 -18.90 8.16
N CYS A 67 5.82 -18.74 6.93
CA CYS A 67 6.02 -19.86 6.00
C CYS A 67 7.05 -20.89 6.48
N VAL A 68 8.09 -20.44 7.18
CA VAL A 68 9.19 -21.32 7.64
C VAL A 68 8.95 -21.88 9.04
N ALA A 69 8.38 -21.07 9.93
CA ALA A 69 8.23 -21.40 11.35
C ALA A 69 6.97 -22.24 11.65
N THR A 70 6.05 -22.36 10.69
CA THR A 70 4.78 -23.08 10.88
C THR A 70 4.54 -24.08 9.76
N ALA A 71 3.76 -25.13 10.03
CA ALA A 71 3.35 -26.12 9.04
C ALA A 71 2.35 -25.48 8.05
N ALA A 72 2.86 -24.72 7.07
CA ALA A 72 2.11 -23.97 6.08
C ALA A 72 1.43 -24.88 5.03
N GLU A 73 0.56 -25.77 5.47
CA GLU A 73 -0.01 -26.86 4.67
C GLU A 73 -0.70 -26.38 3.39
N ARG A 74 -1.37 -25.21 3.42
CA ARG A 74 -2.08 -24.69 2.25
C ARG A 74 -1.14 -24.20 1.15
N LEU A 75 0.10 -23.87 1.49
CA LEU A 75 1.12 -23.55 0.50
C LEU A 75 1.57 -24.77 -0.31
N CYS A 76 1.02 -25.98 -0.11
CA CYS A 76 1.16 -27.05 -1.09
C CYS A 76 0.38 -26.77 -2.39
N ARG A 77 -0.64 -25.90 -2.35
CA ARG A 77 -1.53 -25.58 -3.48
C ARG A 77 -1.06 -24.34 -4.25
N TRP A 78 -1.20 -24.38 -5.57
CA TRP A 78 -0.81 -23.29 -6.46
C TRP A 78 -1.51 -21.95 -6.17
N PRO A 79 -2.85 -21.88 -5.98
CA PRO A 79 -3.54 -20.62 -5.70
C PRO A 79 -2.93 -19.87 -4.52
N ASN A 80 -2.72 -20.55 -3.39
CA ASN A 80 -2.17 -19.97 -2.16
C ASN A 80 -0.74 -19.46 -2.36
N ARG A 81 0.10 -20.23 -3.07
CA ARG A 81 1.49 -19.82 -3.39
C ARG A 81 1.51 -18.55 -4.23
N VAL A 82 0.70 -18.49 -5.29
CA VAL A 82 0.71 -17.35 -6.21
C VAL A 82 0.18 -16.10 -5.50
N LEU A 83 -0.91 -16.20 -4.73
CA LEU A 83 -1.44 -15.08 -3.95
C LEU A 83 -0.41 -14.56 -2.94
N LEU A 84 0.23 -15.46 -2.18
CA LEU A 84 1.25 -15.05 -1.23
C LEU A 84 2.47 -14.43 -1.95
N ALA A 85 2.85 -14.97 -3.12
CA ALA A 85 3.92 -14.41 -3.93
C ALA A 85 3.58 -13.00 -4.44
N MET A 86 2.34 -12.72 -4.85
CA MET A 86 1.91 -11.37 -5.22
C MET A 86 2.17 -10.37 -4.07
N PHE A 87 1.76 -10.73 -2.85
CA PHE A 87 2.01 -9.90 -1.66
C PHE A 87 3.52 -9.71 -1.40
N VAL A 88 4.29 -10.80 -1.41
CA VAL A 88 5.73 -10.76 -1.16
C VAL A 88 6.49 -9.97 -2.23
N VAL A 89 6.14 -10.11 -3.51
CA VAL A 89 6.77 -9.39 -4.63
C VAL A 89 6.56 -7.88 -4.50
N HIS A 90 5.34 -7.44 -4.13
CA HIS A 90 5.09 -6.05 -3.81
C HIS A 90 6.03 -5.56 -2.70
N TYR A 91 6.08 -6.29 -1.58
CA TYR A 91 6.86 -5.87 -0.42
C TYR A 91 8.37 -6.01 -0.60
N ILE A 92 8.87 -6.89 -1.47
CA ILE A 92 10.28 -6.86 -1.91
C ILE A 92 10.57 -5.52 -2.57
N HIS A 93 9.74 -5.10 -3.52
CA HIS A 93 9.93 -3.80 -4.15
C HIS A 93 9.80 -2.66 -3.13
N ARG A 94 8.74 -2.65 -2.32
CA ARG A 94 8.42 -1.55 -1.40
C ARG A 94 9.42 -1.41 -0.23
N SER A 95 9.97 -2.51 0.29
CA SER A 95 10.88 -2.49 1.44
C SER A 95 12.37 -2.55 1.06
N LEU A 96 12.74 -3.22 -0.03
CA LEU A 96 14.15 -3.46 -0.40
C LEU A 96 14.62 -2.69 -1.63
N ILE A 97 13.71 -2.17 -2.46
CA ILE A 97 14.07 -1.44 -3.68
C ILE A 97 13.72 0.04 -3.53
N PHE A 98 12.43 0.34 -3.37
CA PHE A 98 11.90 1.70 -3.31
C PHE A 98 12.63 2.63 -2.32
N PRO A 99 12.93 2.23 -1.05
CA PRO A 99 13.51 3.15 -0.07
C PRO A 99 14.91 3.64 -0.46
N PHE A 100 15.68 2.79 -1.16
CA PHE A 100 17.02 3.09 -1.64
C PHE A 100 17.02 3.93 -2.93
N LEU A 101 15.85 4.04 -3.58
CA LEU A 101 15.65 4.88 -4.75
C LEU A 101 15.19 6.31 -4.41
N ILE A 102 14.78 6.58 -3.16
CA ILE A 102 14.25 7.89 -2.73
C ILE A 102 15.29 9.01 -2.96
N ARG A 103 14.87 10.12 -3.58
CA ARG A 103 15.68 11.34 -3.77
C ARG A 103 15.05 12.55 -3.05
N GLY A 104 15.80 13.18 -2.15
CA GLY A 104 15.35 14.38 -1.41
C GLY A 104 14.16 14.13 -0.48
N GLY A 105 14.04 12.91 0.08
CA GLY A 105 12.98 12.56 1.02
C GLY A 105 13.07 13.40 2.29
N LYS A 106 11.97 14.06 2.69
CA LYS A 106 11.92 14.77 3.97
C LYS A 106 11.98 13.78 5.13
N PRO A 107 12.62 14.14 6.26
CA PRO A 107 12.63 13.29 7.45
C PRO A 107 11.22 12.91 7.86
N THR A 108 11.06 11.65 8.29
CA THR A 108 9.77 11.09 8.71
C THR A 108 9.73 11.07 10.23
N SER A 109 8.60 11.46 10.82
CA SER A 109 8.49 11.43 12.29
C SER A 109 8.46 9.98 12.79
N TRP A 110 9.12 9.74 13.93
CA TRP A 110 9.25 8.41 14.52
C TRP A 110 7.90 7.73 14.79
N TYR A 111 6.88 8.47 15.24
CA TYR A 111 5.58 7.88 15.59
C TYR A 111 4.85 7.36 14.33
N VAL A 112 5.00 8.05 13.19
CA VAL A 112 4.45 7.59 11.90
C VAL A 112 5.11 6.28 11.50
N CYS A 113 6.44 6.20 11.66
CA CYS A 113 7.19 4.98 11.37
C CYS A 113 6.75 3.81 12.26
N VAL A 114 6.52 4.05 13.56
CA VAL A 114 6.05 3.01 14.51
C VAL A 114 4.64 2.56 14.18
N MET A 115 3.72 3.47 13.89
CA MET A 115 2.36 3.12 13.48
C MET A 115 2.36 2.27 12.20
N ALA A 116 3.15 2.67 11.21
CA ALA A 116 3.29 1.93 9.96
C ALA A 116 3.96 0.56 10.17
N PHE A 117 4.97 0.46 11.05
CA PHE A 117 5.59 -0.81 11.45
C PHE A 117 4.57 -1.78 12.07
N VAL A 118 3.76 -1.28 13.02
CA VAL A 118 2.72 -2.08 13.69
C VAL A 118 1.69 -2.55 12.66
N PHE A 119 1.23 -1.66 11.78
CA PHE A 119 0.32 -2.02 10.70
C PHE A 119 0.93 -3.08 9.77
N CYS A 120 2.16 -2.89 9.30
CA CYS A 120 2.81 -3.82 8.39
C CYS A 120 3.06 -5.20 9.04
N THR A 121 3.33 -5.23 10.34
CA THR A 121 3.45 -6.48 11.12
C THR A 121 2.09 -7.18 11.19
N TYR A 122 1.06 -6.42 11.55
CA TYR A 122 -0.31 -6.90 11.69
C TYR A 122 -0.87 -7.43 10.37
N ASN A 123 -0.82 -6.64 9.30
CA ASN A 123 -1.34 -7.02 7.99
C ASN A 123 -0.49 -8.14 7.38
N GLY A 124 0.84 -8.07 7.50
CA GLY A 124 1.73 -9.13 7.06
C GLY A 124 1.40 -10.48 7.72
N TYR A 125 1.12 -10.48 9.03
CA TYR A 125 0.63 -11.67 9.73
C TYR A 125 -0.74 -12.11 9.21
N LEU A 126 -1.70 -11.20 9.12
CA LEU A 126 -3.08 -11.50 8.72
C LEU A 126 -3.14 -12.16 7.34
N GLN A 127 -2.47 -11.59 6.33
CA GLN A 127 -2.46 -12.12 4.97
C GLN A 127 -1.74 -13.47 4.90
N SER A 128 -0.53 -13.55 5.47
CA SER A 128 0.28 -14.76 5.37
C SER A 128 -0.30 -15.92 6.15
N ARG A 129 -0.77 -15.70 7.39
CA ARG A 129 -1.36 -16.74 8.24
C ARG A 129 -2.62 -17.30 7.62
N TYR A 130 -3.50 -16.44 7.10
CA TYR A 130 -4.71 -16.88 6.42
C TYR A 130 -4.39 -17.71 5.17
N LEU A 131 -3.54 -17.20 4.26
CA LEU A 131 -3.21 -17.90 3.01
C LEU A 131 -2.45 -19.20 3.22
N SER A 132 -1.62 -19.30 4.25
CA SER A 132 -0.78 -20.50 4.48
C SER A 132 -1.46 -21.60 5.29
N HIS A 133 -2.47 -21.30 6.11
CA HIS A 133 -3.14 -22.28 6.99
C HIS A 133 -4.62 -22.50 6.68
N TYR A 134 -5.34 -21.45 6.29
CA TYR A 134 -6.81 -21.45 6.33
C TYR A 134 -7.48 -21.33 4.96
N ALA A 135 -6.86 -20.64 4.00
CA ALA A 135 -7.47 -20.40 2.70
C ALA A 135 -7.58 -21.69 1.88
N VAL A 136 -8.81 -22.05 1.52
CA VAL A 136 -9.12 -23.21 0.66
C VAL A 136 -9.66 -22.71 -0.66
N TYR A 137 -8.98 -23.07 -1.73
CA TYR A 137 -9.34 -22.75 -3.10
C TYR A 137 -9.64 -24.04 -3.87
N ALA A 138 -10.46 -23.93 -4.91
CA ALA A 138 -10.61 -25.01 -5.89
C ALA A 138 -9.29 -25.25 -6.65
N ASP A 139 -9.08 -26.46 -7.15
CA ASP A 139 -7.83 -26.81 -7.84
C ASP A 139 -7.62 -26.01 -9.14
N ASP A 140 -8.72 -25.59 -9.79
CA ASP A 140 -8.75 -24.78 -11.00
C ASP A 140 -8.83 -23.27 -10.71
N TRP A 141 -8.68 -22.83 -9.44
CA TRP A 141 -8.86 -21.43 -9.05
C TRP A 141 -7.94 -20.46 -9.80
N VAL A 142 -6.72 -20.88 -10.16
CA VAL A 142 -5.80 -20.03 -10.95
C VAL A 142 -6.29 -19.74 -12.37
N THR A 143 -7.28 -20.49 -12.85
CA THR A 143 -7.97 -20.26 -14.13
C THR A 143 -9.35 -19.63 -13.95
N ASP A 144 -9.81 -19.44 -12.71
CA ASP A 144 -11.08 -18.79 -12.43
C ASP A 144 -11.06 -17.33 -12.90
N PRO A 145 -12.14 -16.82 -13.53
CA PRO A 145 -12.21 -15.45 -14.00
C PRO A 145 -11.92 -14.39 -12.92
N ARG A 146 -12.28 -14.64 -11.65
CA ARG A 146 -11.98 -13.75 -10.53
C ARG A 146 -10.49 -13.69 -10.28
N PHE A 147 -9.82 -14.83 -10.27
CA PHE A 147 -8.37 -14.90 -10.09
C PHE A 147 -7.64 -14.22 -11.24
N LEU A 148 -7.98 -14.54 -12.49
CA LEU A 148 -7.33 -13.96 -13.67
C LEU A 148 -7.52 -12.44 -13.73
N THR A 149 -8.76 -11.97 -13.51
CA THR A 149 -9.06 -10.54 -13.48
C THR A 149 -8.31 -9.86 -12.33
N GLY A 150 -8.36 -10.44 -11.13
CA GLY A 150 -7.66 -9.90 -9.96
C GLY A 150 -6.14 -9.85 -10.16
N PHE A 151 -5.54 -10.87 -10.75
CA PHE A 151 -4.11 -10.90 -11.08
C PHE A 151 -3.72 -9.81 -12.09
N VAL A 152 -4.51 -9.63 -13.16
CA VAL A 152 -4.27 -8.57 -14.14
C VAL A 152 -4.39 -7.18 -13.51
N LEU A 153 -5.40 -6.96 -12.66
CA LEU A 153 -5.56 -5.70 -11.93
C LEU A 153 -4.38 -5.47 -10.96
N TRP A 154 -3.96 -6.50 -10.24
CA TRP A 154 -2.82 -6.46 -9.35
C TRP A 154 -1.55 -6.03 -10.09
N LEU A 155 -1.20 -6.74 -11.16
CA LEU A 155 -0.01 -6.45 -11.95
C LEU A 155 -0.06 -5.06 -12.58
N THR A 156 -1.20 -4.68 -13.14
CA THR A 156 -1.39 -3.35 -13.74
C THR A 156 -1.23 -2.25 -12.70
N GLY A 157 -1.82 -2.42 -11.52
CA GLY A 157 -1.70 -1.50 -10.40
C GLY A 157 -0.25 -1.33 -9.94
N MET A 158 0.46 -2.44 -9.75
CA MET A 158 1.89 -2.45 -9.38
C MET A 158 2.75 -1.71 -10.41
N LEU A 159 2.54 -1.97 -11.70
CA LEU A 159 3.27 -1.29 -12.78
C LEU A 159 3.01 0.22 -12.80
N ILE A 160 1.75 0.64 -12.62
CA ILE A 160 1.37 2.04 -12.51
C ILE A 160 2.04 2.69 -11.30
N ASN A 161 2.03 2.03 -10.15
CA ASN A 161 2.64 2.53 -8.92
C ASN A 161 4.14 2.76 -9.10
N ILE A 162 4.87 1.74 -9.56
CA ILE A 162 6.33 1.80 -9.80
C ILE A 162 6.68 2.86 -10.84
N HIS A 163 5.94 2.92 -11.95
CA HIS A 163 6.16 3.93 -12.98
C HIS A 163 5.96 5.35 -12.44
N SER A 164 4.88 5.57 -11.70
CA SER A 164 4.53 6.87 -11.13
C SER A 164 5.53 7.31 -10.05
N ASP A 165 5.97 6.40 -9.18
CA ASP A 165 7.04 6.67 -8.20
C ASP A 165 8.37 6.98 -8.93
N GLY A 166 8.64 6.33 -10.05
CA GLY A 166 9.75 6.65 -10.95
C GLY A 166 9.72 8.09 -11.48
N ILE A 167 8.55 8.56 -11.94
CA ILE A 167 8.35 9.97 -12.37
C ILE A 167 8.58 10.91 -11.19
N LEU A 168 7.96 10.65 -10.04
CA LEU A 168 8.07 11.51 -8.85
C LEU A 168 9.53 11.64 -8.36
N ARG A 169 10.28 10.54 -8.38
CA ARG A 169 11.70 10.53 -8.04
C ARG A 169 12.53 11.41 -8.99
N ASN A 170 12.19 11.41 -10.28
CA ASN A 170 12.92 12.16 -11.30
C ASN A 170 12.55 13.66 -11.34
N LEU A 171 11.53 14.11 -10.58
CA LEU A 171 11.28 15.53 -10.37
C LEU A 171 12.38 16.23 -9.55
N ARG A 172 13.25 15.46 -8.90
CA ARG A 172 14.33 15.98 -8.06
C ARG A 172 15.66 15.47 -8.55
N GLN A 173 16.57 16.40 -8.85
CA GLN A 173 17.97 16.05 -8.98
C GLN A 173 18.57 15.72 -7.59
N PRO A 174 19.63 14.89 -7.51
CA PRO A 174 20.33 14.65 -6.25
C PRO A 174 20.71 15.98 -5.57
N GLY A 175 20.29 16.17 -4.31
CA GLY A 175 20.54 17.40 -3.54
C GLY A 175 19.43 18.47 -3.61
N GLN A 176 18.45 18.35 -4.51
CA GLN A 176 17.33 19.30 -4.57
C GLN A 176 16.18 18.93 -3.62
N THR A 177 15.62 19.94 -2.95
CA THR A 177 14.52 19.78 -1.97
C THR A 177 13.18 20.35 -2.44
N GLY A 178 13.16 20.98 -3.63
CA GLY A 178 11.98 21.58 -4.23
C GLY A 178 10.88 20.56 -4.61
N TYR A 179 9.68 21.07 -4.83
CA TYR A 179 8.58 20.33 -5.44
C TYR A 179 8.36 20.82 -6.87
N GLY A 180 8.03 19.90 -7.77
CA GLY A 180 7.59 20.20 -9.13
C GLY A 180 6.26 19.54 -9.44
N ILE A 181 5.64 19.95 -10.54
CA ILE A 181 4.42 19.34 -11.07
C ILE A 181 4.81 18.05 -11.81
N PRO A 182 4.30 16.87 -11.41
CA PRO A 182 4.56 15.63 -12.15
C PRO A 182 3.92 15.68 -13.55
N ARG A 183 4.67 15.24 -14.55
CA ARG A 183 4.25 15.12 -15.96
C ARG A 183 4.63 13.75 -16.50
N GLY A 184 3.86 13.27 -17.48
CA GLY A 184 3.98 11.95 -18.09
C GLY A 184 3.08 10.89 -17.44
N GLY A 185 2.74 9.87 -18.23
CA GLY A 185 1.91 8.75 -17.80
C GLY A 185 0.55 9.19 -17.27
N LEU A 186 0.08 8.52 -16.20
CA LEU A 186 -1.21 8.82 -15.57
C LEU A 186 -1.25 10.16 -14.85
N PHE A 187 -0.11 10.80 -14.58
CA PHE A 187 -0.11 12.14 -13.98
C PHE A 187 -0.75 13.18 -14.90
N GLU A 188 -0.88 12.93 -16.20
CA GLU A 188 -1.63 13.84 -17.07
C GLU A 188 -3.12 13.88 -16.77
N TYR A 189 -3.66 12.85 -16.13
CA TYR A 189 -5.09 12.76 -15.80
C TYR A 189 -5.37 12.96 -14.32
N VAL A 190 -4.46 12.52 -13.43
CA VAL A 190 -4.67 12.52 -11.98
C VAL A 190 -3.48 13.08 -11.20
N SER A 191 -3.72 13.64 -10.02
CA SER A 191 -2.67 14.21 -9.16
C SER A 191 -1.82 13.16 -8.47
N THR A 192 -2.40 12.02 -8.13
CA THR A 192 -1.73 10.94 -7.38
C THR A 192 -1.81 9.61 -8.11
N ALA A 193 -1.16 9.53 -9.27
CA ALA A 193 -1.14 8.33 -10.11
C ALA A 193 -0.56 7.09 -9.40
N ASN A 194 0.44 7.28 -8.52
CA ASN A 194 1.00 6.18 -7.73
C ASN A 194 -0.03 5.59 -6.75
N TYR A 195 -0.83 6.44 -6.10
CA TYR A 195 -1.89 5.97 -5.19
C TYR A 195 -3.00 5.25 -5.93
N PHE A 196 -3.37 5.72 -7.13
CA PHE A 196 -4.31 4.99 -7.98
C PHE A 196 -3.80 3.58 -8.32
N GLY A 197 -2.52 3.47 -8.72
CA GLY A 197 -1.89 2.18 -8.98
C GLY A 197 -1.93 1.25 -7.77
N GLU A 198 -1.62 1.75 -6.58
CA GLU A 198 -1.60 0.95 -5.34
C GLU A 198 -3.01 0.52 -4.89
N VAL A 199 -4.02 1.39 -5.03
CA VAL A 199 -5.42 1.00 -4.79
C VAL A 199 -5.85 -0.09 -5.78
N LEU A 200 -5.56 0.10 -7.08
CA LEU A 200 -5.90 -0.88 -8.11
C LEU A 200 -5.21 -2.23 -7.85
N GLU A 201 -3.96 -2.17 -7.39
CA GLU A 201 -3.16 -3.34 -7.05
C GLU A 201 -3.83 -4.18 -5.97
N TRP A 202 -4.19 -3.55 -4.85
CA TRP A 202 -4.79 -4.25 -3.71
C TRP A 202 -6.24 -4.64 -3.94
N CYS A 203 -7.01 -3.87 -4.71
CA CYS A 203 -8.33 -4.32 -5.18
C CYS A 203 -8.22 -5.58 -6.05
N GLY A 204 -7.22 -5.64 -6.94
CA GLY A 204 -6.91 -6.83 -7.72
C GLY A 204 -6.53 -8.03 -6.85
N TYR A 205 -5.68 -7.81 -5.85
CA TYR A 205 -5.30 -8.83 -4.87
C TYR A 205 -6.51 -9.36 -4.09
N GLY A 206 -7.38 -8.48 -3.59
CA GLY A 206 -8.61 -8.87 -2.88
C GLY A 206 -9.60 -9.64 -3.77
N LEU A 207 -9.70 -9.30 -5.05
CA LEU A 207 -10.50 -10.04 -6.03
C LEU A 207 -9.91 -11.42 -6.31
N ALA A 208 -8.59 -11.52 -6.47
CA ALA A 208 -7.91 -12.79 -6.75
C ALA A 208 -7.91 -13.74 -5.56
N SER A 209 -7.72 -13.20 -4.35
CA SER A 209 -7.73 -13.97 -3.11
C SER A 209 -9.15 -14.34 -2.68
N TRP A 210 -10.16 -13.57 -3.10
CA TRP A 210 -11.55 -13.71 -2.72
C TRP A 210 -11.74 -13.96 -1.22
N SER A 211 -10.93 -13.28 -0.41
CA SER A 211 -10.88 -13.43 1.04
C SER A 211 -11.24 -12.14 1.75
N VAL A 212 -11.78 -12.26 2.97
CA VAL A 212 -12.10 -11.10 3.81
C VAL A 212 -10.83 -10.32 4.16
N GLN A 213 -9.72 -11.03 4.38
CA GLN A 213 -8.41 -10.44 4.69
C GLN A 213 -7.88 -9.61 3.52
N GLY A 214 -7.97 -10.12 2.29
CA GLY A 214 -7.54 -9.37 1.11
C GLY A 214 -8.43 -8.16 0.83
N ALA A 215 -9.75 -8.32 0.99
CA ALA A 215 -10.71 -7.23 0.84
C ALA A 215 -10.54 -6.14 1.92
N ALA A 216 -10.26 -6.53 3.17
CA ALA A 216 -10.01 -5.61 4.27
C ALA A 216 -8.79 -4.74 4.01
N PHE A 217 -7.69 -5.34 3.55
CA PHE A 217 -6.48 -4.58 3.22
C PHE A 217 -6.69 -3.65 2.02
N ALA A 218 -7.42 -4.08 0.99
CA ALA A 218 -7.79 -3.23 -0.14
C ALA A 218 -8.62 -2.01 0.30
N LEU A 219 -9.62 -2.23 1.16
CA LEU A 219 -10.46 -1.16 1.71
C LEU A 219 -9.65 -0.19 2.57
N PHE A 220 -8.83 -0.72 3.49
CA PHE A 220 -7.95 0.07 4.34
C PHE A 220 -7.03 0.97 3.49
N THR A 221 -6.40 0.39 2.47
CA THR A 221 -5.51 1.11 1.56
C THR A 221 -6.25 2.20 0.80
N PHE A 222 -7.43 1.90 0.25
CA PHE A 222 -8.28 2.89 -0.40
C PHE A 222 -8.62 4.06 0.52
N CYS A 223 -9.10 3.79 1.73
CA CYS A 223 -9.46 4.79 2.73
C CYS A 223 -8.29 5.73 3.07
N VAL A 224 -7.11 5.17 3.38
CA VAL A 224 -5.93 5.97 3.77
C VAL A 224 -5.38 6.77 2.59
N LEU A 225 -5.27 6.15 1.41
CA LEU A 225 -4.70 6.81 0.23
C LEU A 225 -5.63 7.85 -0.37
N LEU A 226 -6.96 7.66 -0.31
CA LEU A 226 -7.93 8.64 -0.79
C LEU A 226 -7.84 9.96 -0.02
N CYS A 227 -7.80 9.90 1.31
CA CYS A 227 -7.65 11.10 2.15
C CYS A 227 -6.35 11.83 1.82
N ARG A 228 -5.25 11.07 1.64
CA ARG A 228 -3.96 11.62 1.26
C ARG A 228 -3.95 12.22 -0.16
N ALA A 229 -4.64 11.58 -1.09
CA ALA A 229 -4.78 12.07 -2.46
C ALA A 229 -5.50 13.42 -2.50
N ARG A 230 -6.58 13.58 -1.73
CA ARG A 230 -7.31 14.86 -1.58
C ARG A 230 -6.38 15.97 -1.09
N GLN A 231 -5.59 15.68 -0.04
CA GLN A 231 -4.61 16.62 0.49
C GLN A 231 -3.54 16.98 -0.55
N HIS A 232 -3.03 16.02 -1.32
CA HIS A 232 -2.03 16.27 -2.36
C HIS A 232 -2.58 17.11 -3.51
N HIS A 233 -3.79 16.80 -3.99
CA HIS A 233 -4.46 17.56 -5.03
C HIS A 233 -4.70 19.02 -4.61
N ARG A 234 -5.25 19.23 -3.41
CA ARG A 234 -5.45 20.57 -2.84
C ARG A 234 -4.14 21.35 -2.72
N TRP A 235 -3.11 20.70 -2.17
CA TRP A 235 -1.79 21.31 -2.02
C TRP A 235 -1.18 21.71 -3.38
N TYR A 236 -1.36 20.90 -4.43
CA TYR A 236 -0.88 21.26 -5.77
C TYR A 236 -1.59 22.49 -6.34
N LEU A 237 -2.91 22.57 -6.19
CA LEU A 237 -3.72 23.72 -6.61
C LEU A 237 -3.34 25.01 -5.88
N GLU A 238 -3.01 24.92 -4.59
CA GLU A 238 -2.60 26.06 -3.77
C GLU A 238 -1.14 26.46 -4.03
N LYS A 239 -0.27 25.50 -4.34
CA LYS A 239 1.19 25.74 -4.46
C LYS A 239 1.61 26.25 -5.84
N PHE A 240 0.97 25.77 -6.91
CA PHE A 240 1.38 26.04 -8.28
C PHE A 240 0.27 26.73 -9.05
N GLU A 241 0.51 27.98 -9.47
CA GLU A 241 -0.44 28.75 -10.28
C GLU A 241 -0.70 28.08 -11.65
N ASP A 242 0.31 27.40 -12.20
CA ASP A 242 0.29 26.69 -13.48
C ASP A 242 -0.19 25.23 -13.36
N TYR A 243 -0.74 24.82 -12.20
CA TYR A 243 -1.24 23.45 -12.03
C TYR A 243 -2.40 23.15 -12.98
N PRO A 244 -2.38 22.02 -13.72
CA PRO A 244 -3.47 21.68 -14.62
C PRO A 244 -4.79 21.39 -13.88
N LYS A 245 -5.71 22.35 -13.90
CA LYS A 245 -6.99 22.30 -13.15
C LYS A 245 -7.95 21.20 -13.61
N PHE A 246 -7.74 20.63 -14.78
CA PHE A 246 -8.57 19.52 -15.29
C PHE A 246 -8.20 18.17 -14.66
N ARG A 247 -7.01 18.05 -14.04
CA ARG A 247 -6.58 16.82 -13.38
C ARG A 247 -7.54 16.46 -12.26
N LYS A 248 -7.81 15.17 -12.14
CA LYS A 248 -8.59 14.58 -11.06
C LYS A 248 -7.68 14.22 -9.89
N ILE A 249 -8.25 13.89 -8.74
CA ILE A 249 -7.52 13.59 -7.52
C ILE A 249 -6.78 12.25 -7.69
N MET A 250 -7.51 11.18 -8.02
CA MET A 250 -6.99 9.81 -8.05
C MET A 250 -7.57 8.92 -9.16
N ILE A 251 -8.86 9.00 -9.46
CA ILE A 251 -9.52 8.16 -10.49
C ILE A 251 -9.64 8.97 -11.79
N PRO A 252 -8.99 8.54 -12.89
CA PRO A 252 -9.03 9.28 -14.15
C PRO A 252 -10.44 9.60 -14.61
N PHE A 253 -10.67 10.85 -15.02
CA PHE A 253 -11.94 11.40 -15.53
C PHE A 253 -13.13 11.42 -14.55
N LEU A 254 -13.02 10.77 -13.39
CA LEU A 254 -14.10 10.68 -12.40
C LEU A 254 -13.82 11.53 -11.16
N PHE A 255 -12.77 11.19 -10.41
CA PHE A 255 -12.54 11.72 -9.07
C PHE A 255 -11.11 12.12 -8.80
#